data_AF-A0A838UWG5-F1
#
_entry.id   AF-A0A838UWG5-F1
#
_cell.length_a   1.000
_cell.length_b   1.000
_cell.length_c   1.000
_cell.angle_alpha   90.00
_cell.angle_beta   90.00
_cell.angle_gamma   90.00
#
_symmetry.space_group_name_H-M   'P 1'
#
loop_
_entity.id
_entity.type
_entity.pdbx_description
1 polymer ?
#
loop_
_entity_poly.entity_id
_entity_poly.type
_entity_poly.pdbx_seq_one_letter_code
_entity_poly.pdbx_strand_id
1 'polypeptide(L)'
;MSDLPGMNRDRRSSDSLASQDAAGDHVAGKREVEMYLRTFRSLLRSSGDVGLKALIQAHYNIDSVLHPEARNNYPDMSALIYSILRLPPEILRSGRLLLSQSEEVFRQQNIPIDQWQTVTASARRRKWYFDGKSTLAAFIASESDIDDIVPTLVALQIEWNKFHWLLNVDPTTMQLLESRVDRSSP
;
A
#
# COMPACT_ATOMS: atom_id res chain seq x y z
N MET A 1 52.02 21.89 -46.23
CA MET A 1 51.77 23.27 -45.77
C MET A 1 50.53 23.78 -46.48
N SER A 2 49.40 24.13 -45.88
CA SER A 2 49.06 24.27 -44.45
C SER A 2 47.52 24.34 -44.33
N ASP A 3 46.98 23.54 -43.41
CA ASP A 3 45.83 23.69 -42.50
C ASP A 3 44.55 24.47 -42.88
N LEU A 4 43.43 23.74 -42.82
CA LEU A 4 42.07 24.24 -42.57
C LEU A 4 41.80 24.24 -41.04
N PRO A 5 41.16 25.28 -40.47
CA PRO A 5 40.86 25.32 -39.04
C PRO A 5 39.62 24.49 -38.71
N GLY A 6 39.74 23.68 -37.65
CA GLY A 6 38.68 22.84 -37.11
C GLY A 6 37.56 23.64 -36.46
N MET A 7 36.32 23.36 -36.88
CA MET A 7 35.10 23.79 -36.21
C MET A 7 34.75 22.73 -35.16
N ASN A 8 35.30 22.87 -33.95
CA ASN A 8 34.93 22.02 -32.82
C ASN A 8 33.55 22.47 -32.30
N ARG A 9 32.53 21.63 -32.47
CA ARG A 9 31.23 21.82 -31.84
C ARG A 9 31.34 21.39 -30.38
N ASP A 10 31.34 22.36 -29.48
CA ASP A 10 31.11 22.13 -28.05
C ASP A 10 29.72 21.50 -27.85
N ARG A 11 29.69 20.16 -27.82
CA ARG A 11 28.58 19.32 -27.36
C ARG A 11 28.98 18.58 -26.08
N ARG A 12 29.61 19.28 -25.13
CA ARG A 12 29.97 18.72 -23.82
C ARG A 12 29.65 19.71 -22.70
N SER A 13 28.37 20.02 -22.52
CA SER A 13 27.92 20.73 -21.30
C SER A 13 26.49 20.38 -20.87
N SER A 14 25.73 19.58 -21.64
CA SER A 14 24.34 19.22 -21.30
C SER A 14 24.19 17.90 -20.54
N ASP A 15 25.14 16.96 -20.66
CA ASP A 15 25.04 15.62 -20.01
C ASP A 15 25.44 15.60 -18.52
N SER A 16 26.14 16.64 -18.05
CA SER A 16 26.68 16.69 -16.68
C SER A 16 25.71 17.26 -15.64
N LEU A 17 24.67 17.99 -16.06
CA LEU A 17 23.62 18.47 -15.14
C LEU A 17 22.54 17.41 -14.89
N ALA A 18 22.09 16.71 -15.95
CA ALA A 18 21.04 15.68 -15.83
C ALA A 18 21.46 14.47 -14.95
N SER A 19 22.76 14.19 -14.89
CA SER A 19 23.31 13.08 -14.09
C SER A 19 23.50 13.41 -12.61
N GLN A 20 23.59 14.69 -12.23
CA GLN A 20 23.63 15.13 -10.83
C GLN A 20 22.22 15.23 -10.22
N ASP A 21 21.23 15.67 -11.01
CA ASP A 21 19.83 15.76 -10.56
C ASP A 21 19.23 14.37 -10.32
N ALA A 22 19.44 13.40 -11.22
CA ALA A 22 18.96 12.02 -11.04
C ALA A 22 19.57 11.32 -9.82
N ALA A 23 20.85 11.56 -9.53
CA ALA A 23 21.50 11.02 -8.34
C ALA A 23 20.95 11.65 -7.04
N GLY A 24 20.66 12.96 -7.06
CA GLY A 24 20.02 13.66 -5.95
C GLY A 24 18.60 13.16 -5.68
N ASP A 25 17.82 12.95 -6.74
CA ASP A 25 16.43 12.49 -6.67
C ASP A 25 16.33 11.02 -6.22
N HIS A 26 17.25 10.16 -6.67
CA HIS A 26 17.36 8.78 -6.18
C HIS A 26 17.75 8.68 -4.70
N VAL A 27 18.62 9.58 -4.22
CA VAL A 27 19.03 9.61 -2.80
C VAL A 27 17.89 10.16 -1.93
N ALA A 28 17.15 11.16 -2.42
CA ALA A 28 15.92 11.62 -1.78
C ALA A 28 14.95 10.45 -1.65
N GLY A 29 14.50 9.85 -2.76
CA GLY A 29 13.48 8.78 -2.73
C GLY A 29 13.85 7.61 -1.80
N LYS A 30 15.14 7.23 -1.74
CA LYS A 30 15.61 6.20 -0.79
C LYS A 30 15.47 6.64 0.67
N ARG A 31 15.77 7.91 0.99
CA ARG A 31 15.62 8.49 2.32
C ARG A 31 14.16 8.55 2.75
N GLU A 32 13.26 8.96 1.86
CA GLU A 32 11.82 8.98 2.20
C GLU A 32 11.29 7.57 2.48
N VAL A 33 11.67 6.58 1.65
CA VAL A 33 11.33 5.18 1.90
C VAL A 33 11.85 4.71 3.27
N GLU A 34 13.11 4.99 3.60
CA GLU A 34 13.67 4.61 4.89
C GLU A 34 12.92 5.27 6.07
N MET A 35 12.57 6.55 5.93
CA MET A 35 11.79 7.28 6.93
C MET A 35 10.40 6.66 7.13
N TYR A 36 9.76 6.24 6.04
CA TYR A 36 8.46 5.58 6.11
C TYR A 36 8.51 4.21 6.77
N LEU A 37 9.49 3.37 6.38
CA LEU A 37 9.75 2.09 7.05
C LEU A 37 9.95 2.28 8.55
N ARG A 38 10.79 3.26 8.93
CA ARG A 38 11.05 3.60 10.33
C ARG A 38 9.79 4.07 11.06
N THR A 39 8.93 4.84 10.39
CA THR A 39 7.69 5.38 10.95
C THR A 39 6.75 4.27 11.38
N PHE A 40 6.35 3.37 10.47
CA PHE A 40 5.41 2.33 10.85
C PHE A 40 6.04 1.27 11.77
N ARG A 41 7.33 0.94 11.61
CA ARG A 41 8.00 0.00 12.52
C ARG A 41 8.06 0.54 13.94
N SER A 42 8.26 1.85 14.10
CA SER A 42 8.20 2.51 15.40
C SER A 42 6.78 2.46 16.00
N LEU A 43 5.76 2.77 15.20
CA LEU A 43 4.36 2.70 15.65
C LEU A 43 3.97 1.27 16.07
N LEU A 44 4.39 0.25 15.31
CA LEU A 44 4.10 -1.15 15.64
C LEU A 44 4.83 -1.67 16.89
N ARG A 45 5.88 -0.98 17.35
CA ARG A 45 6.54 -1.27 18.64
C ARG A 45 5.83 -0.61 19.81
N SER A 46 4.97 0.38 19.56
CA SER A 46 4.16 1.00 20.61
C SER A 46 3.05 0.08 21.08
N SER A 47 2.64 0.22 22.34
CA SER A 47 1.55 -0.59 22.89
C SER A 47 0.19 -0.10 22.38
N GLY A 48 -0.63 -1.03 21.86
CA GLY A 48 -2.01 -0.77 21.45
C GLY A 48 -2.23 -0.85 19.94
N ASP A 49 -3.46 -0.55 19.54
CA ASP A 49 -3.85 -0.58 18.13
C ASP A 49 -3.37 0.67 17.40
N VAL A 50 -2.76 0.48 16.24
CA VAL A 50 -2.33 1.56 15.35
C VAL A 50 -3.32 1.70 14.21
N GLY A 51 -4.01 2.84 14.15
CA GLY A 51 -4.88 3.16 13.02
C GLY A 51 -4.07 3.45 11.76
N LEU A 52 -4.40 2.78 10.65
CA LEU A 52 -3.77 2.99 9.34
C LEU A 52 -3.80 4.46 8.87
N LYS A 53 -4.81 5.23 9.30
CA LYS A 53 -4.91 6.68 9.05
C LYS A 53 -3.65 7.46 9.47
N ALA A 54 -2.97 7.03 10.54
CA ALA A 54 -1.75 7.67 11.01
C ALA A 54 -0.59 7.58 9.99
N LEU A 55 -0.65 6.62 9.07
CA LEU A 55 0.39 6.36 8.08
C LEU A 55 0.12 7.03 6.73
N ILE A 56 -1.09 7.55 6.48
CA ILE A 56 -1.47 8.11 5.17
C ILE A 56 -0.53 9.23 4.73
N GLN A 57 -0.23 10.19 5.62
CA GLN A 57 0.63 11.30 5.25
C GLN A 57 2.06 10.83 4.93
N ALA A 58 2.58 9.86 5.70
CA ALA A 58 3.89 9.30 5.44
C ALA A 58 3.90 8.48 4.13
N HIS A 59 2.81 7.78 3.81
CA HIS A 59 2.62 7.06 2.56
C HIS A 59 2.54 7.99 1.35
N TYR A 60 1.93 9.16 1.48
CA TYR A 60 2.01 10.19 0.44
C TYR A 60 3.45 10.64 0.23
N ASN A 61 4.17 10.95 1.31
CA ASN A 61 5.52 11.53 1.21
C ASN A 61 6.55 10.61 0.53
N ILE A 62 6.37 9.28 0.54
CA ILE A 62 7.28 8.38 -0.17
C ILE A 62 7.09 8.34 -1.68
N ASP A 63 5.98 8.90 -2.18
CA ASP A 63 5.64 8.94 -3.60
C ASP A 63 5.84 7.58 -4.29
N SER A 64 5.14 6.57 -3.76
CA SER A 64 5.37 5.18 -4.15
C SER A 64 5.10 4.95 -5.63
N VAL A 65 6.04 4.30 -6.32
CA VAL A 65 5.86 3.82 -7.71
C VAL A 65 4.69 2.83 -7.84
N LEU A 66 4.33 2.12 -6.77
CA LEU A 66 3.18 1.21 -6.73
C LEU A 66 1.85 1.93 -6.47
N HIS A 67 1.90 3.23 -6.19
CA HIS A 67 0.74 4.04 -5.88
C HIS A 67 0.92 5.50 -6.32
N PRO A 68 1.18 5.76 -7.62
CA PRO A 68 1.48 7.10 -8.12
C PRO A 68 0.32 8.09 -7.93
N GLU A 69 -0.92 7.63 -8.00
CA GLU A 69 -2.10 8.50 -7.91
C GLU A 69 -2.66 8.60 -6.48
N ALA A 70 -1.84 8.31 -5.45
CA ALA A 70 -2.27 8.29 -4.05
C ALA A 70 -2.93 9.60 -3.59
N ARG A 71 -2.43 10.74 -4.07
CA ARG A 71 -2.94 12.09 -3.73
C ARG A 71 -4.09 12.56 -4.63
N ASN A 72 -4.41 11.83 -5.69
CA ASN A 72 -5.48 12.18 -6.61
C ASN A 72 -6.84 11.96 -5.92
N ASN A 73 -7.86 12.73 -6.32
CA ASN A 73 -9.24 12.55 -5.85
C ASN A 73 -9.90 11.32 -6.49
N TYR A 74 -9.37 10.85 -7.62
CA TYR A 74 -9.85 9.64 -8.30
C TYR A 74 -9.03 8.41 -7.91
N PRO A 75 -9.65 7.21 -7.87
CA PRO A 75 -8.95 5.98 -7.54
C PRO A 75 -7.82 5.62 -8.50
N ASP A 76 -6.68 5.24 -7.94
CA ASP A 76 -5.62 4.51 -8.61
C ASP A 76 -6.03 3.04 -8.75
N MET A 77 -6.57 2.68 -9.91
CA MET A 77 -7.01 1.31 -10.15
C MET A 77 -5.86 0.29 -10.07
N SER A 78 -4.64 0.69 -10.43
CA SER A 78 -3.49 -0.21 -10.39
C SER A 78 -3.10 -0.52 -8.95
N ALA A 79 -3.02 0.50 -8.10
CA ALA A 79 -2.70 0.34 -6.68
C ALA A 79 -3.81 -0.42 -5.93
N LEU A 80 -5.08 -0.15 -6.26
CA LEU A 80 -6.22 -0.87 -5.71
C LEU A 80 -6.15 -2.36 -6.06
N ILE A 81 -6.02 -2.70 -7.35
CA ILE A 81 -5.95 -4.09 -7.82
C ILE A 81 -4.75 -4.80 -7.20
N TYR A 82 -3.59 -4.14 -7.18
CA TYR A 82 -2.40 -4.68 -6.54
C TYR A 82 -2.65 -5.03 -5.07
N SER A 83 -3.36 -4.14 -4.35
CA SER A 83 -3.66 -4.33 -2.94
C SER A 83 -4.66 -5.47 -2.69
N ILE A 84 -5.75 -5.52 -3.46
CA ILE A 84 -6.77 -6.57 -3.35
C ILE A 84 -6.15 -7.95 -3.65
N LEU A 85 -5.26 -8.05 -4.64
CA LEU A 85 -4.62 -9.32 -4.97
C LEU A 85 -3.65 -9.84 -3.89
N ARG A 86 -3.16 -8.97 -3.01
CA ARG A 86 -2.21 -9.31 -1.93
C ARG A 86 -2.84 -9.54 -0.57
N LEU A 87 -4.13 -9.26 -0.44
CA LEU A 87 -4.88 -9.37 0.81
C LEU A 87 -6.02 -10.38 0.63
N PRO A 88 -6.41 -11.12 1.69
CA PRO A 88 -7.61 -11.94 1.63
C PRO A 88 -8.86 -11.07 1.40
N PRO A 89 -9.88 -11.52 0.66
CA PRO A 89 -11.12 -10.77 0.45
C PRO A 89 -11.78 -10.28 1.75
N GLU A 90 -11.59 -11.03 2.84
CA GLU A 90 -12.05 -10.70 4.19
C GLU A 90 -11.53 -9.37 4.72
N ILE A 91 -10.48 -8.80 4.13
CA ILE A 91 -9.94 -7.50 4.54
C ILE A 91 -11.00 -6.40 4.44
N LEU A 92 -11.90 -6.47 3.45
CA LEU A 92 -12.95 -5.48 3.23
C LEU A 92 -14.03 -5.47 4.31
N ARG A 93 -14.15 -6.56 5.09
CA ARG A 93 -15.06 -6.69 6.23
C ARG A 93 -14.34 -6.69 7.58
N SER A 94 -13.02 -6.50 7.59
CA SER A 94 -12.21 -6.57 8.80
C SER A 94 -11.89 -5.17 9.33
N GLY A 95 -12.17 -4.94 10.61
CA GLY A 95 -11.82 -3.71 11.31
C GLY A 95 -10.48 -3.77 12.05
N ARG A 96 -9.92 -4.98 12.21
CA ARG A 96 -8.68 -5.21 12.93
C ARG A 96 -7.84 -6.28 12.25
N LEU A 97 -6.54 -6.03 12.18
CA LEU A 97 -5.54 -7.00 11.71
C LEU A 97 -4.52 -7.23 12.82
N LEU A 98 -4.31 -8.49 13.16
CA LEU A 98 -3.32 -8.92 14.13
C LEU A 98 -2.11 -9.50 13.40
N LEU A 99 -0.91 -9.02 13.75
CA LEU A 99 0.34 -9.52 13.19
C LEU A 99 1.12 -10.22 14.29
N SER A 100 1.57 -11.45 14.02
CA SER A 100 2.38 -12.21 14.97
C SER A 100 3.45 -13.01 14.25
N GLN A 101 4.56 -13.28 14.94
CA GLN A 101 5.62 -14.16 14.45
C GLN A 101 5.33 -15.65 14.71
N SER A 102 4.40 -15.97 15.63
CA SER A 102 4.09 -17.36 15.98
C SER A 102 2.67 -17.53 16.54
N GLU A 103 2.15 -18.76 16.42
CA GLU A 103 0.87 -19.18 17.01
C GLU A 103 0.91 -19.09 18.55
N GLU A 104 2.09 -19.30 19.15
CA GLU A 104 2.28 -19.21 20.60
C GLU A 104 1.99 -17.80 21.14
N VAL A 105 2.45 -16.75 20.44
CA VAL A 105 2.18 -15.36 20.82
C VAL A 105 0.68 -15.05 20.78
N PHE A 106 -0.07 -15.62 19.82
CA PHE A 106 -1.53 -15.48 19.81
C PHE A 106 -2.17 -16.17 21.01
N ARG A 107 -1.73 -17.39 21.35
CA ARG A 107 -2.23 -18.12 22.53
C ARG A 107 -1.95 -17.38 23.84
N GLN A 108 -0.78 -16.77 23.99
CA GLN A 108 -0.42 -15.94 25.15
C GLN A 108 -1.33 -14.72 25.32
N GLN A 109 -1.92 -14.23 24.23
CA GLN A 109 -2.88 -13.13 24.21
C GLN A 109 -4.34 -13.61 24.27
N ASN A 110 -4.58 -14.89 24.61
CA ASN A 110 -5.90 -15.52 24.62
C ASN A 110 -6.66 -15.45 23.28
N ILE A 111 -5.92 -15.46 22.17
CA ILE A 111 -6.50 -15.50 20.82
C ILE A 111 -6.46 -16.97 20.33
N PRO A 112 -7.63 -17.63 20.17
CA PRO A 112 -7.72 -19.02 19.73
C PRO A 112 -7.54 -19.12 18.21
N ILE A 113 -6.33 -18.80 17.73
CA ILE A 113 -6.00 -18.73 16.29
C ILE A 113 -6.20 -20.06 15.58
N ASP A 114 -6.10 -21.17 16.30
CA ASP A 114 -6.33 -22.55 15.86
C ASP A 114 -7.80 -22.82 15.51
N GLN A 115 -8.72 -22.05 16.06
CA GLN A 115 -10.17 -22.13 15.78
C GLN A 115 -10.59 -21.21 14.63
N TRP A 116 -9.70 -20.32 14.16
CA TRP A 116 -10.01 -19.35 13.12
C TRP A 116 -9.92 -20.01 11.74
N GLN A 117 -10.72 -19.51 10.80
CA GLN A 117 -10.73 -19.99 9.43
C GLN A 117 -9.42 -19.59 8.73
N THR A 118 -8.72 -20.55 8.12
CA THR A 118 -7.58 -20.22 7.25
C THR A 118 -8.10 -19.59 5.95
N VAL A 119 -7.55 -18.43 5.59
CA VAL A 119 -7.88 -17.69 4.37
C VAL A 119 -6.61 -17.37 3.57
N THR A 120 -6.76 -17.02 2.29
CA THR A 120 -5.64 -16.81 1.38
C THR A 120 -5.83 -15.56 0.51
N ALA A 121 -4.71 -15.02 0.02
CA ALA A 121 -4.69 -13.98 -1.01
C ALA A 121 -4.27 -14.59 -2.35
N SER A 122 -4.67 -13.96 -3.46
CA SER A 122 -4.45 -14.49 -4.81
C SER A 122 -2.99 -14.49 -5.25
N ALA A 123 -2.25 -13.40 -5.00
CA ALA A 123 -0.94 -13.15 -5.60
C ALA A 123 0.25 -13.30 -4.63
N ARG A 124 0.01 -13.45 -3.32
CA ARG A 124 1.08 -13.64 -2.32
C ARG A 124 0.69 -14.69 -1.28
N ARG A 125 1.45 -15.78 -1.25
CA ARG A 125 1.21 -16.92 -0.35
C ARG A 125 1.66 -16.58 1.07
N ARG A 126 0.78 -15.96 1.85
CA ARG A 126 0.93 -15.75 3.30
C ARG A 126 -0.18 -16.50 4.02
N LYS A 127 0.11 -17.03 5.22
CA LYS A 127 -0.89 -17.71 6.05
C LYS A 127 -1.72 -16.66 6.77
N TRP A 128 -3.01 -16.60 6.44
CA TRP A 128 -3.97 -15.70 7.06
C TRP A 128 -5.05 -16.49 7.79
N TYR A 129 -5.64 -15.85 8.79
CA TYR A 129 -6.73 -16.39 9.59
C TYR A 129 -7.82 -15.35 9.73
N PHE A 130 -9.05 -15.79 9.71
CA PHE A 130 -10.23 -14.95 9.89
C PHE A 130 -11.10 -15.50 11.02
N ASP A 131 -11.52 -14.62 11.93
CA ASP A 131 -12.37 -14.98 13.08
C ASP A 131 -13.84 -15.26 12.72
N GLY A 132 -14.20 -15.16 11.43
CA GLY A 132 -15.57 -15.29 10.95
C GLY A 132 -16.41 -14.01 11.12
N LYS A 133 -15.84 -12.95 11.68
CA LYS A 133 -16.57 -11.73 12.06
C LYS A 133 -15.93 -10.47 11.47
N SER A 134 -14.80 -10.03 12.02
CA SER A 134 -14.22 -8.72 11.70
C SER A 134 -12.71 -8.62 11.96
N THR A 135 -12.05 -9.73 12.27
CA THR A 135 -10.63 -9.74 12.62
C THR A 135 -9.87 -10.68 11.71
N LEU A 136 -8.85 -10.14 11.05
CA LEU A 136 -7.83 -10.92 10.38
C LEU A 136 -6.61 -11.08 11.27
N ALA A 137 -5.89 -12.18 11.08
CA ALA A 137 -4.57 -12.39 11.62
C ALA A 137 -3.64 -12.91 10.53
N ALA A 138 -2.38 -12.49 10.56
CA ALA A 138 -1.34 -12.95 9.65
C ALA A 138 -0.07 -13.32 10.40
N PHE A 139 0.60 -14.37 9.92
CA PHE A 139 1.97 -14.63 10.33
C PHE A 139 2.95 -13.78 9.56
N ILE A 140 3.87 -13.16 10.30
CA ILE A 140 5.01 -12.40 9.79
C ILE A 140 6.29 -13.18 10.10
N ALA A 141 6.93 -13.73 9.07
CA ALA A 141 8.16 -14.50 9.23
C ALA A 141 9.40 -13.60 9.17
N SER A 142 9.27 -12.39 8.62
CA SER A 142 10.35 -11.43 8.43
C SER A 142 9.88 -9.98 8.56
N GLU A 143 10.83 -9.05 8.71
CA GLU A 143 10.54 -7.61 8.58
C GLU A 143 9.96 -7.26 7.21
N SER A 144 10.42 -7.95 6.15
CA SER A 144 9.92 -7.75 4.79
C SER A 144 8.46 -8.14 4.60
N ASP A 145 7.88 -8.95 5.50
CA ASP A 145 6.43 -9.17 5.51
C ASP A 145 5.68 -7.92 5.98
N ILE A 146 6.18 -7.24 7.01
CA ILE A 146 5.59 -6.00 7.50
C ILE A 146 5.76 -4.89 6.44
N ASP A 147 6.94 -4.81 5.84
CA ASP A 147 7.25 -3.85 4.77
C ASP A 147 6.38 -4.04 3.52
N ASP A 148 5.78 -5.21 3.36
CA ASP A 148 4.82 -5.52 2.30
C ASP A 148 3.37 -5.27 2.75
N ILE A 149 2.97 -5.81 3.90
CA ILE A 149 1.59 -5.75 4.39
C ILE A 149 1.17 -4.30 4.69
N VAL A 150 1.99 -3.56 5.45
CA VAL A 150 1.59 -2.24 5.96
C VAL A 150 1.35 -1.26 4.82
N PRO A 151 2.27 -1.09 3.84
CA PRO A 151 2.01 -0.16 2.74
C PRO A 151 0.84 -0.60 1.86
N THR A 152 0.65 -1.92 1.68
CA THR A 152 -0.48 -2.47 0.93
C THR A 152 -1.82 -2.14 1.60
N LEU A 153 -1.90 -2.23 2.93
CA LEU A 153 -3.10 -1.87 3.69
C LEU A 153 -3.39 -0.37 3.63
N VAL A 154 -2.36 0.47 3.72
CA VAL A 154 -2.52 1.93 3.63
C VAL A 154 -2.98 2.31 2.23
N ALA A 155 -2.39 1.73 1.18
CA ALA A 155 -2.84 1.95 -0.20
C ALA A 155 -4.30 1.53 -0.38
N LEU A 156 -4.68 0.31 0.07
CA LEU A 156 -6.07 -0.13 0.03
C LEU A 156 -7.00 0.85 0.75
N GLN A 157 -6.63 1.34 1.94
CA GLN A 157 -7.48 2.27 2.68
C GLN A 157 -7.65 3.59 1.93
N ILE A 158 -6.58 4.16 1.37
CA ILE A 158 -6.64 5.40 0.61
C ILE A 158 -7.60 5.22 -0.58
N GLU A 159 -7.43 4.15 -1.37
CA GLU A 159 -8.24 3.93 -2.56
C GLU A 159 -9.69 3.58 -2.23
N TRP A 160 -9.91 2.77 -1.20
CA TRP A 160 -11.24 2.44 -0.70
C TRP A 160 -11.98 3.70 -0.23
N ASN A 161 -11.29 4.62 0.45
CA ASN A 161 -11.90 5.88 0.87
C ASN A 161 -12.28 6.76 -0.32
N LYS A 162 -11.48 6.79 -1.39
CA LYS A 162 -11.84 7.53 -2.62
C LYS A 162 -13.10 6.95 -3.26
N PHE A 163 -13.17 5.62 -3.38
CA PHE A 163 -14.37 4.94 -3.87
C PHE A 163 -15.60 5.25 -3.02
N HIS A 164 -15.45 5.08 -1.71
CA HIS A 164 -16.53 5.37 -0.77
C HIS A 164 -16.99 6.83 -0.89
N TRP A 165 -16.06 7.77 -1.03
CA TRP A 165 -16.41 9.18 -1.24
C TRP A 165 -17.15 9.40 -2.56
N LEU A 166 -16.66 8.87 -3.68
CA LEU A 166 -17.31 9.00 -5.00
C LEU A 166 -18.71 8.40 -5.03
N LEU A 167 -18.95 7.30 -4.32
CA LEU A 167 -20.28 6.68 -4.23
C LEU A 167 -21.27 7.50 -3.39
N ASN A 168 -20.77 8.34 -2.49
CA ASN A 168 -21.60 9.10 -1.54
C ASN A 168 -21.64 10.61 -1.81
N VAL A 169 -20.81 11.14 -2.72
CA VAL A 169 -20.75 12.59 -3.00
C VAL A 169 -22.04 13.08 -3.66
N ASP A 170 -22.64 12.28 -4.53
CA ASP A 170 -23.97 12.52 -5.10
C ASP A 170 -24.96 11.52 -4.47
N PRO A 171 -25.96 12.01 -3.71
CA PRO A 171 -26.98 11.18 -3.08
C PRO A 171 -27.76 10.29 -4.05
N THR A 172 -27.79 10.61 -5.34
CA THR A 172 -28.50 9.83 -6.36
C THR A 172 -27.67 8.69 -6.93
N THR A 173 -26.35 8.66 -6.73
CA THR A 173 -25.44 7.64 -7.29
C THR A 173 -25.88 6.22 -6.94
N MET A 174 -26.15 5.95 -5.67
CA MET A 174 -26.58 4.63 -5.21
C MET A 174 -27.95 4.24 -5.79
N GLN A 175 -28.88 5.19 -5.87
CA GLN A 175 -30.21 4.96 -6.46
C GLN A 175 -30.10 4.61 -7.95
N LEU A 176 -29.23 5.32 -8.67
CA LEU A 176 -28.97 5.07 -10.08
C LEU A 176 -28.36 3.69 -10.30
N LEU A 177 -27.37 3.29 -9.50
CA LEU A 177 -26.79 1.95 -9.55
C LEU A 177 -27.86 0.88 -9.29
N GLU A 178 -28.66 1.02 -8.25
CA GLU A 178 -29.73 0.06 -7.92
C GLU A 178 -30.80 -0.05 -9.01
N SER A 179 -31.13 1.06 -9.70
CA SER A 179 -32.11 1.08 -10.78
C SER A 179 -31.61 0.44 -12.09
N ARG A 180 -30.28 0.33 -12.25
CA ARG A 180 -29.62 -0.16 -13.46
C ARG A 180 -28.98 -1.54 -13.30
N VAL A 181 -28.80 -2.01 -12.06
CA VAL A 181 -28.34 -3.37 -11.77
C VAL A 181 -29.47 -4.34 -12.11
N ASP A 182 -29.29 -5.08 -13.20
CA ASP A 182 -30.08 -6.26 -13.45
C ASP A 182 -29.74 -7.29 -12.36
N ARG A 183 -30.68 -7.50 -11.42
CA ARG A 183 -30.52 -8.45 -10.31
C ARG A 183 -30.43 -9.91 -10.79
N SER A 184 -30.64 -10.17 -12.07
CA SER A 184 -30.46 -11.47 -12.71
C SER A 184 -29.11 -11.63 -13.43
N SER A 185 -28.31 -10.56 -13.51
CA SER A 185 -26.92 -10.64 -13.98
C SER A 185 -26.03 -11.16 -12.84
N PRO A 186 -25.12 -12.13 -13.11
CA PRO A 186 -24.27 -12.75 -12.09
C PRO A 186 -23.33 -11.77 -11.39
#